data_AF-A0A2A4QIJ4-F1
#
_entry.id   AF-A0A2A4QIJ4-F1
#
_cell.length_a   1.000
_cell.length_b   1.000
_cell.length_c   1.000
_cell.angle_alpha   90.00
_cell.angle_beta   90.00
_cell.angle_gamma   90.00
#
_symmetry.space_group_name_H-M   'P 1'
#
loop_
_entity.id
_entity.type
_entity.pdbx_description
1 polymer ?
#
loop_
_entity_poly.entity_id
_entity_poly.type
_entity_poly.pdbx_seq_one_letter_code
_entity_poly.pdbx_strand_id
1 'polypeptide(L)'
;MTLMCKVLEVNSSNYYSFQKRKANKTEDSEHDDIINWIQDIAKFSGYTYGERRIKAALDALSFPMSRLVLENLFSVNSVPLINPNGITIYTQA
;
A
#
# COMPACT_ATOMS: atom_id res chain seq x y z
N MET A 1 -13.66 -26.43 -20.26
CA MET A 1 -14.39 -26.24 -18.99
C MET A 1 -13.41 -26.36 -17.84
N THR A 2 -13.27 -25.28 -17.09
CA THR A 2 -12.35 -25.08 -15.96
C THR A 2 -12.72 -25.99 -14.79
N LEU A 3 -11.89 -26.99 -14.50
CA LEU A 3 -12.04 -27.89 -13.34
C LEU A 3 -12.27 -27.10 -12.03
N MET A 4 -11.59 -25.97 -11.88
CA MET A 4 -11.73 -25.07 -10.73
C MET A 4 -13.17 -24.59 -10.51
N CYS A 5 -13.89 -24.22 -11.57
CA CYS A 5 -15.23 -23.66 -11.47
C CYS A 5 -16.27 -24.71 -11.06
N LYS A 6 -16.03 -25.98 -11.41
CA LYS A 6 -16.89 -27.11 -11.02
C LYS A 6 -16.68 -27.51 -9.56
N VAL A 7 -15.44 -27.46 -9.08
CA VAL A 7 -15.10 -27.73 -7.67
C VAL A 7 -15.65 -26.64 -6.75
N LEU A 8 -15.59 -25.39 -7.19
CA LEU A 8 -16.04 -24.22 -6.41
C LEU A 8 -17.52 -23.89 -6.62
N GLU A 9 -18.23 -24.62 -7.48
CA GLU A 9 -19.63 -24.37 -7.87
C GLU A 9 -19.92 -22.91 -8.30
N VAL A 10 -18.93 -22.26 -8.92
CA VAL A 10 -19.05 -20.87 -9.41
C VAL A 10 -19.10 -20.82 -10.93
N ASN A 11 -19.79 -19.82 -11.47
CA ASN A 11 -19.71 -19.53 -12.89
C ASN A 11 -18.27 -19.14 -13.28
N SER A 12 -17.82 -19.60 -14.44
CA SER A 12 -16.56 -19.19 -15.07
C SER A 12 -16.36 -17.67 -15.11
N SER A 13 -17.41 -16.89 -15.43
CA SER A 13 -17.32 -15.43 -15.46
C SER A 13 -17.02 -14.84 -14.08
N ASN A 14 -17.65 -15.39 -13.03
CA ASN A 14 -17.41 -14.99 -11.65
C ASN A 14 -16.01 -15.40 -11.18
N TYR A 15 -15.58 -16.62 -11.51
CA TYR A 15 -14.25 -17.12 -11.18
C TYR A 15 -13.15 -16.24 -11.77
N TYR A 16 -13.20 -15.96 -13.07
CA TYR A 16 -12.18 -15.13 -13.72
C TYR A 16 -12.27 -13.66 -13.29
N SER A 17 -13.47 -13.13 -13.03
CA SER A 17 -13.64 -11.77 -12.49
C SER A 17 -13.09 -11.63 -11.07
N PHE A 18 -13.24 -12.67 -10.24
CA PHE A 18 -12.63 -12.73 -8.92
C PHE A 18 -11.10 -12.86 -9.01
N GLN A 19 -10.60 -13.77 -9.85
CA GLN A 19 -9.17 -13.96 -10.04
C GLN A 19 -8.50 -12.69 -10.57
N LYS A 20 -9.11 -11.96 -11.50
CA LYS A 20 -8.62 -10.67 -11.99
C LYS A 20 -8.53 -9.60 -10.88
N ARG A 21 -9.53 -9.55 -9.99
CA ARG A 21 -9.52 -8.64 -8.82
C ARG A 21 -8.47 -9.05 -7.79
N LYS A 22 -8.28 -10.35 -7.57
CA LYS A 22 -7.25 -10.90 -6.68
C LYS A 22 -5.83 -10.73 -7.25
N ALA A 23 -5.64 -10.89 -8.55
CA ALA A 23 -4.34 -10.71 -9.21
C ALA A 23 -3.85 -9.25 -9.14
N ASN A 24 -4.76 -8.28 -9.10
CA ASN A 24 -4.43 -6.89 -8.81
C ASN A 24 -4.14 -6.61 -7.32
N LYS A 25 -4.38 -7.59 -6.45
CA LYS A 25 -4.02 -7.57 -5.04
C LYS A 25 -2.77 -8.43 -4.89
N THR A 26 -1.67 -7.99 -5.49
CA THR A 26 -0.36 -8.64 -5.34
C THR A 26 -0.06 -8.77 -3.85
N GLU A 27 0.18 -9.99 -3.39
CA GLU A 27 0.52 -10.32 -2.01
C GLU A 27 1.87 -9.69 -1.65
N ASP A 28 1.77 -8.50 -1.05
CA ASP A 28 2.44 -7.89 0.11
C ASP A 28 3.95 -8.02 0.36
N SER A 29 4.70 -8.96 -0.23
CA SER A 29 6.14 -9.09 0.14
C SER A 29 6.98 -7.88 -0.26
N GLU A 30 6.74 -7.29 -1.44
CA GLU A 30 7.40 -6.05 -1.85
C GLU A 30 6.80 -4.82 -1.14
N HIS A 31 5.56 -4.92 -0.65
CA HIS A 31 4.92 -3.85 0.11
C HIS A 31 5.50 -3.74 1.51
N ASP A 32 5.81 -4.87 2.16
CA ASP A 32 6.38 -4.90 3.51
C ASP A 32 7.74 -4.19 3.59
N ASP A 33 8.62 -4.42 2.61
CA ASP A 33 9.92 -3.75 2.52
C ASP A 33 9.76 -2.23 2.38
N ILE A 34 8.88 -1.81 1.48
CA ILE A 34 8.57 -0.40 1.23
C ILE A 34 7.99 0.27 2.49
N ILE A 35 7.13 -0.44 3.23
CA ILE A 35 6.55 0.05 4.48
C ILE A 35 7.65 0.28 5.51
N ASN A 36 8.61 -0.63 5.64
CA ASN A 36 9.76 -0.48 6.54
C ASN A 36 10.58 0.78 6.19
N TRP A 37 10.88 1.00 4.90
CA TRP A 37 11.57 2.21 4.46
C TRP A 37 10.80 3.49 4.78
N ILE A 38 9.47 3.49 4.60
CA ILE A 38 8.62 4.64 4.93
C ILE A 38 8.66 4.92 6.44
N GLN A 39 8.64 3.89 7.28
CA GLN A 39 8.74 4.04 8.74
C GLN A 39 10.10 4.60 9.17
N ASP A 40 11.20 4.16 8.57
CA ASP A 40 12.54 4.66 8.86
C ASP A 40 12.71 6.13 8.47
N ILE A 41 12.19 6.53 7.30
CA ILE A 41 12.18 7.93 6.84
C ILE A 41 11.31 8.80 7.76
N ALA A 42 10.16 8.29 8.19
CA ALA A 42 9.29 8.98 9.13
C ALA A 42 9.99 9.18 10.48
N LYS A 43 10.65 8.15 11.00
CA LYS A 43 11.40 8.23 12.26
C LYS A 43 12.58 9.20 12.16
N PHE A 44 13.31 9.19 11.04
CA PHE A 44 14.40 10.13 10.77
C PHE A 44 13.94 11.59 10.75
N SER A 45 12.75 11.85 10.20
CA SER A 45 12.16 13.20 10.13
C SER A 45 11.34 13.60 11.37
N GLY A 46 11.33 12.78 12.43
CA GLY A 46 10.54 13.03 13.64
C GLY A 46 9.04 13.08 13.36
N TYR A 47 8.55 12.26 12.42
CA TYR A 47 7.16 12.18 11.97
C TYR A 47 6.60 13.51 11.42
N THR A 48 7.48 14.37 10.89
CA THR A 48 7.09 15.68 10.31
C THR A 48 6.76 15.56 8.81
N TYR A 49 7.20 14.47 8.16
CA TYR A 49 7.03 14.30 6.72
C TYR A 49 5.69 13.65 6.39
N GLY A 50 4.86 14.38 5.64
CA GLY A 50 3.68 13.82 4.98
C GLY A 50 4.04 13.13 3.66
N GLU A 51 3.02 12.56 3.01
CA GLU A 51 3.13 11.73 1.81
C GLU A 51 4.03 12.32 0.73
N ARG A 52 3.88 13.61 0.41
CA ARG A 52 4.68 14.30 -0.62
C ARG A 52 6.18 14.28 -0.32
N ARG A 53 6.58 14.47 0.94
CA ARG A 53 8.00 14.49 1.34
C ARG A 53 8.57 13.08 1.43
N ILE A 54 7.77 12.13 1.91
CA ILE A 54 8.13 10.70 1.92
C ILE A 54 8.35 10.20 0.49
N LYS A 55 7.46 10.55 -0.45
CA LYS A 55 7.63 10.24 -1.87
C LYS A 55 8.95 10.78 -2.41
N ALA A 56 9.27 12.05 -2.14
CA ALA A 56 10.51 12.65 -2.62
C ALA A 56 11.77 11.97 -2.06
N ALA A 57 11.73 11.56 -0.79
CA ALA A 57 12.81 10.80 -0.17
C ALA A 57 12.95 9.40 -0.80
N LEU A 58 11.83 8.75 -1.10
CA LEU A 58 11.81 7.43 -1.71
C LEU A 58 12.26 7.44 -3.18
N ASP A 59 11.84 8.46 -3.95
CA ASP A 59 12.34 8.70 -5.31
C ASP A 59 13.86 8.93 -5.31
N ALA A 60 14.40 9.63 -4.30
CA ALA A 60 15.84 9.85 -4.13
C ALA A 60 16.60 8.57 -3.75
N LEU A 61 15.95 7.64 -3.05
CA LEU A 61 16.45 6.30 -2.74
C LEU A 61 16.32 5.31 -3.91
N SER A 62 16.01 5.80 -5.12
CA SER A 62 15.84 5.03 -6.36
C SER A 62 14.67 4.03 -6.35
N PHE A 63 13.65 4.28 -5.52
CA PHE A 63 12.39 3.54 -5.52
C PHE A 63 11.27 4.43 -6.09
N PRO A 64 11.13 4.50 -7.43
CA PRO A 64 10.12 5.36 -8.04
C PRO A 64 8.72 4.83 -7.73
N MET A 65 7.98 5.54 -6.89
CA MET A 65 6.58 5.22 -6.59
C MET A 65 5.64 6.30 -7.10
N SER A 66 4.48 5.85 -7.61
CA SER A 66 3.39 6.77 -7.93
C SER A 66 2.68 7.23 -6.66
N ARG A 67 2.11 8.44 -6.71
CA ARG A 67 1.31 9.01 -5.60
C ARG A 67 0.15 8.08 -5.21
N LEU A 68 -0.59 7.58 -6.19
CA LEU A 68 -1.74 6.68 -5.97
C LEU A 68 -1.34 5.37 -5.26
N VAL A 69 -0.17 4.83 -5.57
CA VAL A 69 0.33 3.63 -4.89
C VAL A 69 0.68 3.94 -3.43
N LEU A 70 1.33 5.08 -3.17
CA LEU A 70 1.59 5.55 -1.80
C LEU A 70 0.29 5.79 -1.01
N GLU A 71 -0.70 6.48 -1.59
CA GLU A 71 -2.01 6.72 -0.95
C GLU A 71 -2.71 5.42 -0.59
N ASN A 72 -2.72 4.44 -1.49
CA ASN A 72 -3.27 3.12 -1.22
C ASN A 72 -2.51 2.40 -0.10
N LEU A 73 -1.18 2.48 -0.09
CA LEU A 73 -0.34 1.88 0.97
C LEU A 73 -0.62 2.49 2.34
N PHE A 74 -0.76 3.82 2.42
CA PHE A 74 -1.10 4.51 3.67
C PHE A 74 -2.54 4.20 4.14
N SER A 75 -3.49 4.11 3.21
CA SER A 75 -4.89 3.81 3.49
C SER A 75 -5.10 2.38 3.98
N VAL A 76 -4.47 1.40 3.33
CA VAL A 76 -4.62 -0.03 3.66
C VAL A 76 -3.97 -0.38 4.99
N ASN A 77 -2.77 0.14 5.25
CA ASN A 77 -1.99 -0.28 6.41
C ASN A 77 -2.28 0.52 7.67
N SER A 78 -3.19 1.50 7.61
CA SER A 78 -3.51 2.40 8.72
C SER A 78 -2.23 2.90 9.41
N VAL A 79 -1.12 3.11 8.68
CA VAL A 79 0.20 3.38 9.30
C VAL A 79 0.04 4.68 10.04
N PRO A 80 -0.07 4.64 11.38
CA PRO A 80 -0.26 5.86 12.09
C PRO A 80 1.16 6.38 12.20
N LEU A 81 1.47 7.44 11.45
CA LEU A 81 2.65 8.26 11.71
C LEU A 81 2.41 8.95 13.07
N ILE A 82 2.39 8.15 14.15
CA ILE A 82 2.17 8.60 15.51
C ILE A 82 3.46 9.30 15.91
N ASN A 83 3.47 10.62 15.75
CA ASN A 83 4.33 11.44 16.57
C ASN A 83 3.98 11.16 18.05
N PRO A 84 4.95 11.07 18.98
CA PRO A 84 4.67 10.96 20.42
C PRO A 84 3.71 12.04 20.97
N ASN A 85 3.41 13.08 20.20
CA ASN A 85 2.46 14.16 20.53
C ASN A 85 1.03 14.00 19.95
N GLY A 86 0.69 12.88 19.29
CA GLY A 86 -0.70 12.56 18.93
C GLY A 86 -1.37 13.39 17.83
N ILE A 87 -0.61 14.08 16.97
CA ILE A 87 -1.16 14.88 15.85
C ILE A 87 -1.09 14.07 14.55
N THR A 88 -2.25 13.64 14.05
CA THR A 88 -2.41 12.93 12.77
C THR A 88 -2.07 13.85 11.60
N ILE A 89 -0.99 13.59 10.86
CA ILE A 89 -0.62 14.38 9.65
C ILE A 89 -1.33 13.94 8.36
N TYR A 90 -2.43 13.19 8.48
CA TYR A 90 -3.40 13.04 7.40
C TYR A 90 -4.55 14.00 7.64
N THR A 91 -4.40 15.25 7.20
CA THR A 91 -5.56 16.12 7.02
C THR A 91 -6.11 15.87 5.62
N GLN A 92 -7.35 15.41 5.59
CA GLN A 92 -8.19 15.30 4.40
C GLN A 92 -8.33 16.68 3.74
N ALA A 93 -8.12 16.77 2.43
CA ALA A 93 -8.73 17.77 1.56
C ALA A 93 -8.94 17.14 0.18
#